data_AF-A0A819K689-F1
#
_entry.id   AF-A0A819K689-F1
#
_cell.length_a   1.000
_cell.length_b   1.000
_cell.length_c   1.000
_cell.angle_alpha   90.00
_cell.angle_beta   90.00
_cell.angle_gamma   90.00
#
_symmetry.space_group_name_H-M   'P 1'
#
loop_
_entity.id
_entity.type
_entity.pdbx_description
1 polymer ?
#
loop_
_entity_poly.entity_id
_entity_poly.type
_entity_poly.pdbx_seq_one_letter_code
_entity_poly.pdbx_strand_id
1 'polypeptide(L)'
;DAQSERQTSIYSPPFYSSSNGYKMRARLYLNGDGDARRTHMSLFFVLMRGLNDPTLKFPFNYKVTFCLYDQTPAQRHIIDSFRPDIKSSSFQRPRSEMNIASGIPKFFSLEVIQQKRNPYVRDDTMFIKIMVDFEELHKTLLPYALSLNPGLPMHIQQAMIKQEAERRAQLRSDE
;
A
#
# COMPACT_ATOMS: atom_id res chain seq x y z
N ASP A 1 3.62 23.15 -5.23
CA ASP A 1 4.92 22.67 -4.72
C ASP A 1 5.59 21.55 -5.50
N ALA A 2 4.93 20.41 -5.76
CA ALA A 2 5.58 19.30 -6.47
C ALA A 2 5.95 19.61 -7.94
N GLN A 3 5.10 20.35 -8.66
CA GLN A 3 5.39 20.80 -10.03
C GLN A 3 6.50 21.86 -10.07
N SER A 4 6.55 22.72 -9.05
CA SER A 4 7.59 23.75 -8.88
C SER A 4 8.84 23.24 -8.17
N GLU A 5 8.93 21.93 -7.92
CA GLU A 5 10.06 21.22 -7.31
C GLU A 5 10.46 21.69 -5.90
N ARG A 6 9.59 22.44 -5.22
CA ARG A 6 9.82 22.92 -3.84
C ARG A 6 9.71 21.80 -2.81
N GLN A 7 8.79 20.86 -3.06
CA GLN A 7 8.63 19.65 -2.28
C GLN A 7 8.36 18.49 -3.23
N THR A 8 9.37 17.65 -3.44
CA THR A 8 9.31 16.57 -4.45
C THR A 8 8.62 15.31 -3.94
N SER A 9 8.62 15.09 -2.63
CA SER A 9 7.98 13.93 -2.01
C SER A 9 7.36 14.24 -0.65
N ILE A 10 6.37 13.43 -0.29
CA ILE A 10 5.66 13.48 0.99
C ILE A 10 5.81 12.10 1.63
N TYR A 11 5.88 12.07 2.96
CA TYR A 11 5.87 10.83 3.71
C TYR A 11 4.62 10.70 4.55
N SER A 12 4.09 9.48 4.65
CA SER A 12 3.04 9.20 5.63
C SER A 12 3.61 9.21 7.06
N PRO A 13 2.75 9.36 8.08
CA PRO A 13 3.09 8.90 9.42
C PRO A 13 3.54 7.43 9.40
N PRO A 14 4.41 7.01 10.33
CA PRO A 14 4.73 5.60 10.50
C PRO A 14 3.49 4.79 10.90
N PHE A 15 3.42 3.56 10.40
CA PHE A 15 2.43 2.55 10.79
C PHE A 15 3.13 1.23 11.10
N TYR A 16 2.41 0.33 11.77
CA TYR A 16 2.97 -0.90 12.31
C TYR A 16 2.14 -2.11 11.89
N SER A 17 2.79 -3.26 11.72
CA SER A 17 2.06 -4.51 11.45
C SER A 17 1.32 -5.06 12.67
N SER A 18 1.81 -4.76 13.87
CA SER A 18 1.21 -5.06 15.18
C SER A 18 1.89 -4.18 16.24
N SER A 19 1.45 -4.24 17.51
CA SER A 19 2.11 -3.52 18.62
C SER A 19 3.61 -3.79 18.70
N ASN A 20 4.02 -5.03 18.42
CA ASN A 20 5.42 -5.47 18.45
C ASN A 20 5.97 -5.79 17.06
N GLY A 21 5.33 -5.27 16.02
CA GLY A 21 5.58 -5.64 14.63
C GLY A 21 6.60 -4.75 13.90
N TYR A 22 6.66 -4.92 12.58
CA TYR A 22 7.49 -4.10 11.69
C TYR A 22 7.00 -2.65 11.71
N LYS A 23 7.94 -1.69 11.76
CA LYS A 23 7.66 -0.26 11.58
C LYS A 23 7.84 0.11 10.11
N MET A 24 6.86 0.78 9.53
CA MET A 24 6.79 1.04 8.09
C MET A 24 6.23 2.44 7.83
N ARG A 25 6.45 2.97 6.63
CA ARG A 25 5.79 4.21 6.14
C ARG A 25 5.71 4.23 4.61
N ALA A 26 4.92 5.15 4.08
CA ALA A 26 4.84 5.44 2.66
C ALA A 26 5.73 6.64 2.29
N ARG A 27 6.20 6.66 1.03
CA ARG A 27 6.74 7.85 0.38
C ARG A 27 6.03 8.05 -0.95
N LEU A 28 5.45 9.23 -1.14
CA LEU A 28 4.66 9.60 -2.31
C LEU A 28 5.35 10.73 -3.08
N TYR A 29 5.43 10.58 -4.40
CA TYR A 29 5.86 11.63 -5.32
C TYR A 29 4.68 11.99 -6.21
N LEU A 30 4.03 13.11 -5.89
CA LEU A 30 2.84 13.59 -6.60
C LEU A 30 3.13 13.94 -8.07
N ASN A 31 4.36 14.30 -8.41
CA ASN A 31 4.79 14.62 -9.77
C ASN A 31 5.75 13.55 -10.35
N GLY A 32 5.76 12.36 -9.77
CA GLY A 32 6.58 11.22 -10.18
C GLY A 32 8.05 11.30 -9.78
N ASP A 33 8.72 10.14 -9.85
CA ASP A 33 10.14 9.95 -9.55
C ASP A 33 10.83 9.17 -10.68
N GLY A 34 12.13 9.43 -10.90
CA GLY A 34 12.91 8.79 -11.98
C GLY A 34 12.25 8.90 -13.36
N ASP A 35 12.16 7.77 -14.08
CA ASP A 35 11.57 7.68 -15.42
C ASP A 35 10.04 7.90 -15.45
N ALA A 36 9.39 7.96 -14.29
CA ALA A 36 7.96 8.25 -14.15
C ALA A 36 7.66 9.74 -13.90
N ARG A 37 8.71 10.56 -13.73
CA ARG A 37 8.58 11.99 -13.45
C ARG A 37 7.74 12.71 -14.51
N ARG A 38 6.84 13.60 -14.05
CA ARG A 38 5.88 14.39 -14.85
C ARG A 38 4.86 13.57 -15.68
N THR A 39 4.85 12.25 -15.56
CA THR A 39 3.89 11.39 -16.29
C THR A 39 3.00 10.59 -15.34
N HIS A 40 3.55 10.10 -14.23
CA HIS A 40 2.82 9.30 -13.25
C HIS A 40 3.11 9.80 -11.84
N MET A 41 2.17 9.57 -10.94
CA MET A 41 2.41 9.58 -9.51
C MET A 41 3.16 8.30 -9.12
N SER A 42 4.21 8.44 -8.30
CA SER A 42 5.01 7.32 -7.82
C SER A 42 4.77 7.08 -6.33
N LEU A 43 4.55 5.82 -5.95
CA LEU A 43 4.25 5.44 -4.57
C LEU A 43 5.21 4.34 -4.11
N PHE A 44 5.87 4.58 -2.97
CA PHE A 44 6.87 3.70 -2.42
C PHE A 44 6.59 3.32 -0.97
N PHE A 45 6.95 2.09 -0.63
CA PHE A 45 6.98 1.55 0.71
C PHE A 45 8.38 1.71 1.30
N VAL A 46 8.43 2.01 2.60
CA VAL A 46 9.67 2.20 3.34
C VAL A 46 9.61 1.35 4.60
N LEU A 47 10.53 0.39 4.70
CA LEU A 47 10.78 -0.34 5.94
C LEU A 47 11.66 0.53 6.86
N MET A 48 11.22 0.70 8.10
CA MET A 48 11.89 1.54 9.09
C MET A 48 12.47 0.70 10.21
N ARG A 49 13.51 1.22 10.88
CA ARG A 49 14.03 0.60 12.11
C ARG A 49 12.98 0.62 13.21
N GLY A 50 12.66 -0.56 13.72
CA GLY A 50 11.74 -0.77 14.84
C GLY A 50 12.47 -1.20 16.12
N LEU A 51 11.82 -0.97 17.26
CA LEU A 51 12.35 -1.43 18.57
C LEU A 51 12.42 -2.96 18.64
N ASN A 52 11.46 -3.64 18.00
CA ASN A 52 11.32 -5.10 18.03
C ASN A 52 12.02 -5.81 16.85
N ASP A 53 12.80 -5.10 16.03
CA ASP A 53 13.54 -5.71 14.91
C ASP A 53 14.39 -6.95 15.31
N PRO A 54 15.00 -7.05 16.51
CA PRO A 54 15.70 -8.27 16.91
C PRO A 54 14.84 -9.54 16.98
N THR A 55 13.52 -9.41 17.17
CA THR A 55 12.60 -10.55 17.29
C THR A 55 11.84 -10.85 16.00
N LEU A 56 12.01 -10.03 14.97
CA LEU A 56 11.29 -10.15 13.70
C LEU A 56 12.12 -10.91 12.65
N LYS A 57 11.43 -11.49 11.66
CA LYS A 57 12.07 -12.24 10.58
C LYS A 57 12.55 -11.28 9.49
N PHE A 58 13.78 -11.49 9.01
CA PHE A 58 14.33 -10.76 7.88
C PHE A 58 14.99 -11.74 6.89
N PRO A 59 15.04 -11.40 5.58
CA PRO A 59 14.51 -10.17 4.97
C PRO A 59 12.98 -10.12 4.97
N PHE A 60 12.43 -8.90 4.99
CA PHE A 60 10.99 -8.66 4.90
C PHE A 60 10.48 -9.22 3.56
N ASN A 61 9.61 -10.22 3.61
CA ASN A 61 9.15 -10.95 2.44
C ASN A 61 7.62 -11.08 2.38
N TYR A 62 6.92 -10.02 2.77
CA TYR A 62 5.46 -9.98 2.76
C TYR A 62 4.97 -9.13 1.58
N LYS A 63 3.95 -9.61 0.86
CA LYS A 63 3.38 -8.89 -0.29
C LYS A 63 2.81 -7.55 0.20
N VAL A 64 3.17 -6.47 -0.49
CA VAL A 64 2.68 -5.13 -0.20
C VAL A 64 1.72 -4.73 -1.31
N THR A 65 0.52 -4.29 -0.92
CA THR A 65 -0.52 -3.81 -1.83
C THR A 65 -0.82 -2.35 -1.54
N PHE A 66 -0.82 -1.54 -2.59
CA PHE A 66 -1.27 -0.16 -2.57
C PHE A 66 -2.66 -0.05 -3.18
N CYS A 67 -3.49 0.82 -2.60
CA CYS A 67 -4.83 1.12 -3.07
C CYS A 67 -5.03 2.63 -3.07
N LEU A 68 -5.36 3.21 -4.23
CA LEU A 68 -5.87 4.56 -4.36
C LEU A 68 -7.39 4.51 -4.47
N TYR A 69 -8.07 5.19 -3.54
CA TYR A 69 -9.53 5.15 -3.45
C TYR A 69 -10.18 5.98 -4.55
N ASP A 70 -10.98 5.32 -5.39
CA ASP A 70 -12.16 5.93 -6.03
C ASP A 70 -13.14 6.39 -4.94
N GLN A 71 -13.43 7.70 -4.92
CA GLN A 71 -14.31 8.37 -3.95
C GLN A 71 -15.76 8.49 -4.45
N THR A 72 -16.13 7.74 -5.49
CA THR A 72 -17.50 7.65 -6.02
C THR A 72 -18.18 6.35 -5.57
N PRO A 73 -19.52 6.25 -5.70
CA PRO A 73 -20.23 5.00 -5.42
C PRO A 73 -19.78 3.79 -6.28
N ALA A 74 -19.04 4.02 -7.36
CA ALA A 74 -18.55 2.95 -8.22
C ALA A 74 -17.41 2.12 -7.57
N GLN A 75 -16.71 2.66 -6.59
CA GLN A 75 -15.62 2.00 -5.84
C GLN A 75 -14.58 1.31 -6.73
N ARG A 76 -14.25 1.90 -7.89
CA ARG A 76 -13.24 1.38 -8.83
C ARG A 76 -11.84 1.79 -8.41
N HIS A 77 -11.42 1.34 -7.24
CA HIS A 77 -10.12 1.67 -6.67
C HIS A 77 -8.97 1.18 -7.58
N ILE A 78 -7.89 1.96 -7.64
CA ILE A 78 -6.67 1.53 -8.33
C ILE A 78 -5.82 0.74 -7.35
N ILE A 79 -5.54 -0.51 -7.71
CA ILE A 79 -4.87 -1.47 -6.84
C ILE A 79 -3.66 -2.00 -7.58
N ASP A 80 -2.49 -1.89 -6.96
CA ASP A 80 -1.28 -2.51 -7.46
C ASP A 80 -0.46 -3.06 -6.30
N SER A 81 0.32 -4.11 -6.55
CA SER A 81 1.03 -4.84 -5.51
C SER A 81 2.39 -5.31 -6.00
N PHE A 82 3.33 -5.42 -5.07
CA PHE A 82 4.63 -6.01 -5.34
C PHE A 82 4.98 -7.03 -4.26
N ARG A 83 5.81 -8.01 -4.62
CA ARG A 83 6.49 -8.87 -3.65
C ARG A 83 7.91 -8.33 -3.46
N PRO A 84 8.36 -8.10 -2.21
CA PRO A 84 9.73 -7.70 -1.94
C PRO A 84 10.77 -8.59 -2.61
N ASP A 85 11.78 -7.98 -3.23
CA ASP A 85 12.98 -8.71 -3.64
C ASP A 85 13.87 -8.92 -2.42
N ILE A 86 13.95 -10.16 -1.92
CA ILE A 86 14.74 -10.52 -0.74
C ILE A 86 16.24 -10.26 -0.88
N LYS A 87 16.75 -10.02 -2.10
CA LYS A 87 18.15 -9.63 -2.34
C LYS A 87 18.37 -8.12 -2.22
N SER A 88 17.31 -7.33 -2.32
CA SER A 88 17.38 -5.88 -2.21
C SER A 88 17.69 -5.43 -0.79
N SER A 89 18.52 -4.39 -0.67
CA SER A 89 18.83 -3.71 0.60
C SER A 89 17.59 -3.04 1.22
N SER A 90 16.57 -2.72 0.41
CA SER A 90 15.29 -2.14 0.86
C SER A 90 14.56 -2.98 1.90
N PHE A 91 14.73 -4.30 1.86
CA PHE A 91 13.97 -5.26 2.67
C PHE A 91 14.83 -6.04 3.67
N GLN A 92 16.11 -5.73 3.77
CA GLN A 92 16.97 -6.27 4.82
C GLN A 92 16.61 -5.65 6.18
N ARG A 93 17.10 -6.26 7.26
CA ARG A 93 16.99 -5.68 8.60
C ARG A 93 17.56 -4.24 8.60
N PRO A 94 16.77 -3.22 8.99
CA PRO A 94 17.22 -1.84 8.97
C PRO A 94 18.46 -1.61 9.83
N ARG A 95 19.46 -0.93 9.24
CA ARG A 95 20.67 -0.46 9.94
C ARG A 95 20.63 1.04 10.25
N SER A 96 19.83 1.77 9.48
CA SER A 96 19.49 3.20 9.63
C SER A 96 18.01 3.36 9.98
N GLU A 97 17.59 4.59 10.29
CA GLU A 97 16.17 4.90 10.58
C GLU A 97 15.20 4.41 9.49
N MET A 98 15.62 4.50 8.23
CA MET A 98 14.87 4.06 7.06
C MET A 98 15.78 3.28 6.12
N ASN A 99 15.24 2.22 5.53
CA ASN A 99 15.83 1.59 4.35
C ASN A 99 15.53 2.42 3.08
N ILE A 100 16.17 2.03 1.97
CA ILE A 100 15.87 2.58 0.64
C ILE A 100 14.42 2.25 0.29
N ALA A 101 13.66 3.26 -0.14
CA ALA A 101 12.26 3.10 -0.54
C ALA A 101 12.13 2.16 -1.75
N SER A 102 11.10 1.32 -1.77
CA SER A 102 10.81 0.42 -2.89
C SER A 102 9.31 0.33 -3.12
N GLY A 103 8.87 0.24 -4.37
CA GLY A 103 7.46 0.35 -4.73
C GLY A 103 7.25 0.51 -6.22
N ILE A 104 6.29 1.34 -6.61
CA ILE A 104 5.74 1.37 -7.96
C ILE A 104 5.94 2.77 -8.56
N PRO A 105 6.98 2.96 -9.42
CA PRO A 105 7.26 4.26 -10.02
C PRO A 105 6.09 4.80 -10.86
N LYS A 106 5.43 3.94 -11.64
CA LYS A 106 4.30 4.31 -12.49
C LYS A 106 2.97 3.86 -11.87
N PHE A 107 2.73 4.24 -10.62
CA PHE A 107 1.56 3.77 -9.87
C PHE A 107 0.24 4.31 -10.43
N PHE A 108 0.16 5.60 -10.76
CA PHE A 108 -1.06 6.18 -11.33
C PHE A 108 -0.77 7.32 -12.30
N SER A 109 -1.49 7.39 -13.43
CA SER A 109 -1.25 8.41 -14.46
C SER A 109 -1.64 9.81 -13.99
N LEU A 110 -0.75 10.79 -14.20
CA LEU A 110 -1.06 12.19 -13.92
C LEU A 110 -2.09 12.76 -14.89
N GLU A 111 -2.14 12.26 -16.13
CA GLU A 111 -3.16 12.67 -17.09
C GLU A 111 -4.56 12.39 -16.55
N VAL A 112 -4.76 11.23 -15.90
CA VAL A 112 -6.06 10.87 -15.32
C VAL A 112 -6.38 11.71 -14.09
N ILE A 113 -5.40 11.93 -13.20
CA ILE A 113 -5.65 12.71 -11.96
C ILE A 113 -5.89 14.20 -12.25
N GLN A 114 -5.33 14.74 -13.33
CA GLN A 114 -5.50 16.14 -13.72
C GLN A 114 -6.86 16.43 -14.38
N GLN A 115 -7.62 15.40 -14.76
CA GLN A 115 -8.97 15.58 -15.29
C GLN A 115 -9.88 16.19 -14.21
N LYS A 116 -10.63 17.24 -14.56
CA LYS A 116 -11.52 17.98 -13.64
C LYS A 116 -12.51 17.11 -12.87
N ARG A 117 -12.93 15.98 -13.45
CA ARG A 117 -13.92 15.07 -12.85
C ARG A 117 -13.33 13.72 -12.44
N ASN A 118 -12.01 13.63 -12.27
CA ASN A 118 -11.38 12.38 -11.81
C ASN A 118 -12.03 11.90 -10.50
N PRO A 119 -12.21 10.58 -10.31
CA PRO A 119 -12.91 10.05 -9.14
C PRO A 119 -12.02 9.93 -7.90
N TYR A 120 -10.71 10.14 -8.03
CA TYR A 120 -9.72 9.83 -6.99
C TYR A 120 -9.38 11.03 -6.10
N VAL A 121 -9.68 12.25 -6.56
CA VAL A 121 -9.51 13.50 -5.82
C VAL A 121 -10.86 14.20 -5.66
N ARG A 122 -11.26 14.46 -4.42
CA ARG A 122 -12.46 15.22 -4.04
C ARG A 122 -12.08 16.14 -2.90
N ASP A 123 -12.60 17.37 -2.94
CA ASP A 123 -12.31 18.40 -1.93
C ASP A 123 -10.81 18.54 -1.62
N ASP A 124 -10.02 18.62 -2.69
CA ASP A 124 -8.55 18.70 -2.67
C ASP A 124 -7.85 17.58 -1.88
N THR A 125 -8.53 16.44 -1.74
CA THR A 125 -8.09 15.33 -0.89
C THR A 125 -8.08 14.02 -1.67
N MET A 126 -7.08 13.19 -1.40
CA MET A 126 -6.95 11.82 -1.92
C MET A 126 -6.67 10.84 -0.78
N PHE A 127 -7.13 9.60 -0.92
CA PHE A 127 -6.92 8.56 0.08
C PHE A 127 -6.12 7.39 -0.50
N ILE A 128 -5.06 7.01 0.20
CA ILE A 128 -4.19 5.88 -0.14
C ILE A 128 -4.18 4.91 1.03
N LYS A 129 -4.45 3.62 0.77
CA LYS A 129 -4.29 2.53 1.74
C LYS A 129 -3.14 1.63 1.33
N ILE A 130 -2.35 1.26 2.32
CA ILE A 130 -1.26 0.30 2.19
C ILE A 130 -1.63 -0.91 3.03
N MET A 131 -1.54 -2.09 2.44
CA MET A 131 -1.76 -3.35 3.13
C MET A 131 -0.51 -4.20 3.00
N VAL A 132 -0.13 -4.83 4.10
CA VAL A 132 0.94 -5.81 4.12
C VAL A 132 0.32 -7.14 4.48
N ASP A 133 0.58 -8.12 3.63
CA ASP A 133 -0.02 -9.43 3.71
C ASP A 133 0.86 -10.38 4.52
N PHE A 134 0.52 -10.54 5.80
CA PHE A 134 1.22 -11.44 6.73
C PHE A 134 0.68 -12.87 6.74
N GLU A 135 -0.47 -13.12 6.10
CA GLU A 135 -1.18 -14.40 6.13
C GLU A 135 -1.28 -15.08 4.75
N GLU A 136 -0.56 -14.56 3.75
CA GLU A 136 -0.71 -14.95 2.34
C GLU A 136 -2.17 -14.88 1.84
N LEU A 137 -2.87 -13.78 2.16
CA LEU A 137 -4.18 -13.47 1.64
C LEU A 137 -4.20 -13.60 0.10
N HIS A 138 -4.94 -14.60 -0.37
CA HIS A 138 -5.02 -14.93 -1.78
C HIS A 138 -5.48 -13.71 -2.59
N LYS A 139 -4.84 -13.43 -3.74
CA LYS A 139 -5.08 -12.20 -4.54
C LYS A 139 -6.56 -11.96 -4.85
N THR A 140 -7.34 -13.04 -4.97
CA THR A 140 -8.79 -13.02 -5.22
C THR A 140 -9.60 -12.34 -4.12
N LEU A 141 -9.10 -12.32 -2.88
CA LEU A 141 -9.79 -11.72 -1.73
C LEU A 141 -9.44 -10.23 -1.56
N LEU A 142 -8.42 -9.71 -2.26
CA LEU A 142 -8.01 -8.32 -2.16
C LEU A 142 -9.13 -7.32 -2.52
N PRO A 143 -9.93 -7.52 -3.58
CA PRO A 143 -11.04 -6.60 -3.87
C PRO A 143 -12.05 -6.52 -2.72
N TYR A 144 -12.33 -7.65 -2.05
CA TYR A 144 -13.23 -7.69 -0.90
C TYR A 144 -12.61 -7.00 0.32
N ALA A 145 -11.36 -7.35 0.67
CA ALA A 145 -10.66 -6.73 1.80
C ALA A 145 -10.52 -5.19 1.64
N LEU A 146 -10.46 -4.70 0.40
CA LEU A 146 -10.36 -3.29 0.07
C LEU A 146 -11.70 -2.55 0.08
N SER A 147 -12.81 -3.24 -0.19
CA SER A 147 -14.15 -2.66 -0.10
C SER A 147 -14.70 -2.63 1.33
N LEU A 148 -14.06 -3.32 2.27
CA LEU A 148 -14.41 -3.24 3.69
C LEU A 148 -14.32 -1.80 4.20
N ASN A 149 -15.30 -1.40 5.02
CA ASN A 149 -15.31 -0.09 5.65
C ASN A 149 -14.05 0.08 6.53
N PRO A 150 -13.16 1.04 6.22
CA PRO A 150 -11.92 1.24 6.97
C PRO A 150 -12.16 1.70 8.41
N GLY A 151 -13.35 2.23 8.73
CA GLY A 151 -13.75 2.60 10.10
C GLY A 151 -14.10 1.41 11.01
N LEU A 152 -14.15 0.19 10.48
CA LEU A 152 -14.37 -1.00 11.30
C LEU A 152 -13.12 -1.34 12.13
N PRO A 153 -13.26 -1.84 13.37
CA PRO A 153 -12.12 -2.35 14.13
C PRO A 153 -11.35 -3.44 13.36
N MET A 154 -10.02 -3.47 13.51
CA MET A 154 -9.16 -4.36 12.71
C MET A 154 -9.52 -5.84 12.89
N HIS A 155 -9.85 -6.28 14.10
CA HIS A 155 -10.26 -7.65 14.36
C HIS A 155 -11.56 -8.03 13.64
N ILE A 156 -12.48 -7.08 13.44
CA ILE A 156 -13.71 -7.28 12.68
C ILE A 156 -13.40 -7.42 11.18
N GLN A 157 -12.56 -6.53 10.64
CA GLN A 157 -12.14 -6.64 9.24
C GLN A 157 -11.44 -7.98 8.97
N GLN A 158 -10.58 -8.44 9.88
CA GLN A 158 -9.90 -9.75 9.78
C GLN A 158 -10.89 -10.92 9.81
N ALA A 159 -11.87 -10.89 10.73
CA ALA A 159 -12.91 -11.92 10.80
C ALA A 159 -13.72 -12.00 9.50
N MET A 160 -14.11 -10.85 8.94
CA MET A 160 -14.84 -10.79 7.66
C MET A 160 -14.02 -11.35 6.49
N ILE A 161 -12.73 -11.00 6.42
CA ILE A 161 -11.82 -11.52 5.39
C ILE A 161 -11.67 -13.04 5.50
N LYS A 162 -11.50 -13.55 6.72
CA LYS A 162 -11.37 -14.99 6.99
C LYS A 162 -12.65 -15.74 6.57
N GLN A 163 -13.81 -15.22 6.96
CA GLN A 163 -15.10 -15.81 6.58
C GLN A 163 -15.30 -15.85 5.06
N GLU A 164 -14.93 -14.77 4.35
CA GLU A 164 -14.99 -14.73 2.89
C GLU A 164 -13.99 -15.71 2.24
N ALA A 165 -12.81 -15.88 2.84
CA ALA A 165 -11.83 -16.87 2.38
C ALA A 165 -12.38 -18.29 2.48
N GLU A 166 -12.99 -18.64 3.61
CA GLU A 166 -13.63 -19.93 3.87
C GLU A 166 -14.80 -20.18 2.92
N ARG A 167 -15.69 -19.18 2.76
CA ARG A 167 -16.84 -19.25 1.84
C ARG A 167 -16.39 -19.54 0.39
N ARG A 168 -15.33 -18.88 -0.07
CA ARG A 168 -14.78 -19.11 -1.43
C ARG A 168 -14.02 -20.42 -1.56
N ALA A 169 -13.46 -20.95 -0.48
CA ALA A 169 -12.82 -22.26 -0.49
C ALA A 169 -13.86 -23.38 -0.62
N GLN A 170 -14.99 -23.26 0.09
CA GLN A 170 -16.11 -24.20 0.01
C GLN A 170 -16.73 -24.26 -1.40
N LEU A 171 -16.94 -23.10 -2.03
CA LEU A 171 -17.46 -23.05 -3.41
C LEU A 171 -16.54 -23.73 -4.43
N ARG A 172 -15.23 -23.82 -4.18
CA ARG A 172 -14.27 -24.50 -5.05
C ARG A 172 -14.16 -26.00 -4.78
N SER A 173 -14.65 -26.48 -3.64
CA SER A 173 -14.67 -27.92 -3.33
C SER A 173 -15.94 -28.62 -3.81
N ASP A 174 -16.97 -27.85 -4.14
CA ASP A 174 -18.27 -28.35 -4.64
C ASP A 174 -18.35 -28.37 -6.18
N GLU A 175 -17.30 -27.92 -6.88
CA GLU A 175 -17.09 -28.00 -8.34
C GLU A 175 -16.11 -29.14 -8.69
#